data_AF-A0AB37IF02-F1
#
_entry.id   AF-A0AB37IF02-F1
#
_cell.length_a   1.000
_cell.length_b   1.000
_cell.length_c   1.000
_cell.angle_alpha   90.00
_cell.angle_beta   90.00
_cell.angle_gamma   90.00
#
_symmetry.space_group_name_H-M   'P 1'
#
loop_
_entity.id
_entity.type
_entity.pdbx_description
1 polymer ?
#
loop_
_entity_poly.entity_id
_entity_poly.type
_entity_poly.pdbx_seq_one_letter_code
_entity_poly.pdbx_strand_id
1 'polypeptide(L)'
;MGGDWTANSEPTTDMWLKELSWATLHEIAHGYQAGFDGQDMYTGEVSNNLFGVQYQYEKYGKKADDIGWLFNLGKKEEVENKLYDKLIRDGDTYHDVDVREQLILLTMFKQKAGNDSFTKIYQEYRKMANQSDFKDWEYTLPNLMNRIYSENSKQDFSAALKKRGLYLDEFQAEKNRVAGYPAVASLADIVSENELVRARQLIDPNYLINSNFELVTNEEIASLGLVGDLTIEILPSDLSNFEGLTVELKDGATIIAIQPVQQKMTFKNIPNGVYHLEFSGEQMKYYLPSENYVYVKETQNHASLSLIKADISKLADEDLIFYGFNDQWSGSLRTNLNSREATLTLNMPKPHYLFKDELYVKVTIKSQDGKIRYEKSINGDIPERFTDDHLLLEIGDSIEIYHAEARNRLKGPENLIDRGQNTNHWLVTEHGLKHLGLNNNPEKDLMEKIEKLGNSLVKAEGIKPMAWERSMAKKQLWTAIQSLSPKDTEHYMSQYYVLFK
;
A
#
# COMPACT_ATOMS: atom_id res chain seq x y z
N MET A 1 8.73 4.93 -28.47
CA MET A 1 9.49 6.10 -28.01
C MET A 1 10.64 5.62 -27.13
N GLY A 2 11.71 6.39 -26.97
CA GLY A 2 12.85 5.99 -26.14
C GLY A 2 13.99 7.01 -26.14
N GLY A 3 14.55 7.25 -24.96
CA GLY A 3 15.80 7.99 -24.75
C GLY A 3 15.63 9.50 -24.59
N ASP A 4 15.24 10.20 -25.64
CA ASP A 4 15.20 11.68 -25.67
C ASP A 4 14.14 12.26 -26.64
N TRP A 5 13.28 11.42 -27.22
CA TRP A 5 12.44 11.80 -28.37
C TRP A 5 11.00 11.30 -28.23
N THR A 6 10.05 12.16 -28.59
CA THR A 6 8.68 11.75 -28.94
C THR A 6 8.58 11.57 -30.45
N ALA A 7 7.96 10.48 -30.91
CA ALA A 7 7.93 10.14 -32.34
C ALA A 7 6.66 9.39 -32.73
N ASN A 8 6.07 9.79 -33.86
CA ASN A 8 4.83 9.22 -34.38
C ASN A 8 5.02 8.66 -35.78
N SER A 9 4.12 7.76 -36.18
CA SER A 9 3.98 7.37 -37.59
C SER A 9 3.25 8.47 -38.37
N GLU A 10 3.44 8.50 -39.69
CA GLU A 10 2.83 9.50 -40.59
C GLU A 10 1.33 9.75 -40.32
N PRO A 11 0.47 8.72 -40.10
CA PRO A 11 -0.97 8.92 -39.92
C PRO A 11 -1.37 9.67 -38.64
N THR A 12 -0.48 9.78 -37.64
CA THR A 12 -0.77 10.43 -36.34
C THR A 12 0.02 11.71 -36.14
N THR A 13 0.59 12.28 -37.21
CA THR A 13 1.40 13.51 -37.14
C THR A 13 0.54 14.74 -36.81
N ASP A 14 -0.75 14.72 -37.16
CA ASP A 14 -1.69 15.80 -36.92
C ASP A 14 -1.87 16.14 -35.44
N MET A 15 -1.61 15.18 -34.55
CA MET A 15 -1.70 15.39 -33.11
C MET A 15 -0.75 16.49 -32.61
N TRP A 16 0.43 16.65 -33.22
CA TRP A 16 1.39 17.74 -32.90
C TRP A 16 0.92 19.12 -33.33
N LEU A 17 -0.05 19.18 -34.26
CA LEU A 17 -0.57 20.42 -34.84
C LEU A 17 -1.92 20.81 -34.24
N LYS A 18 -2.57 19.90 -33.53
CA LYS A 18 -3.86 20.12 -32.87
C LYS A 18 -3.67 20.76 -31.51
N GLU A 19 -4.41 21.84 -31.27
CA GLU A 19 -4.52 22.38 -29.92
C GLU A 19 -5.09 21.31 -28.97
N LEU A 20 -4.54 21.21 -27.77
CA LEU A 20 -5.00 20.29 -26.72
C LEU A 20 -4.98 18.79 -27.06
N SER A 21 -4.15 18.37 -28.00
CA SER A 21 -3.94 16.96 -28.26
C SER A 21 -3.50 16.22 -26.99
N TRP A 22 -4.39 15.40 -26.42
CA TRP A 22 -4.07 14.55 -25.27
C TRP A 22 -2.92 13.62 -25.58
N ALA A 23 -2.91 13.05 -26.79
CA ALA A 23 -1.81 12.21 -27.25
C ALA A 23 -0.48 12.98 -27.21
N THR A 24 -0.43 14.25 -27.62
CA THR A 24 0.80 15.05 -27.53
C THR A 24 1.27 15.23 -26.10
N LEU A 25 0.36 15.54 -25.18
CA LEU A 25 0.69 15.68 -23.75
C LEU A 25 1.17 14.35 -23.16
N HIS A 26 0.48 13.26 -23.46
CA HIS A 26 0.79 11.90 -23.00
C HIS A 26 2.19 11.46 -23.40
N GLU A 27 2.54 11.62 -24.68
CA GLU A 27 3.84 11.20 -25.22
C GLU A 27 4.99 12.05 -24.69
N ILE A 28 4.80 13.37 -24.57
CA ILE A 28 5.77 14.25 -23.91
C ILE A 28 5.97 13.82 -22.46
N ALA A 29 4.88 13.53 -21.75
CA ALA A 29 4.91 13.19 -20.34
C ALA A 29 5.63 11.87 -20.04
N HIS A 30 5.61 10.89 -20.95
CA HIS A 30 6.42 9.68 -20.80
C HIS A 30 7.92 9.99 -20.66
N GLY A 31 8.42 11.06 -21.31
CA GLY A 31 9.79 11.52 -21.15
C GLY A 31 10.13 12.05 -19.74
N TYR A 32 9.12 12.34 -18.92
CA TYR A 32 9.27 12.83 -17.55
C TYR A 32 8.90 11.81 -16.48
N GLN A 33 8.41 10.63 -16.89
CA GLN A 33 8.04 9.55 -15.99
C GLN A 33 9.26 9.03 -15.21
N ALA A 34 9.09 8.73 -13.92
CA ALA A 34 10.19 8.35 -13.05
C ALA A 34 10.38 6.83 -13.00
N GLY A 35 11.38 6.36 -12.26
CA GLY A 35 11.64 4.92 -12.12
C GLY A 35 10.79 4.21 -11.05
N PHE A 36 10.00 4.94 -10.25
CA PHE A 36 9.11 4.33 -9.24
C PHE A 36 7.82 3.76 -9.87
N ASP A 37 7.70 3.86 -11.19
CA ASP A 37 6.52 3.47 -11.93
C ASP A 37 6.45 1.97 -12.13
N GLY A 38 5.26 1.40 -11.94
CA GLY A 38 5.08 -0.04 -12.02
C GLY A 38 5.89 -0.78 -10.97
N GLN A 39 5.92 -0.29 -9.73
CA GLN A 39 6.55 -0.92 -8.56
C GLN A 39 5.45 -1.17 -7.52
N ASP A 40 4.95 -2.41 -7.40
CA ASP A 40 3.76 -2.81 -6.62
C ASP A 40 2.42 -2.14 -7.00
N MET A 41 2.46 -1.15 -7.87
CA MET A 41 1.33 -0.38 -8.35
C MET A 41 1.58 -0.06 -9.83
N TYR A 42 0.71 -0.55 -10.72
CA TYR A 42 0.85 -0.25 -12.14
C TYR A 42 0.58 1.23 -12.41
N THR A 43 1.55 1.90 -13.03
CA THR A 43 1.44 3.32 -13.39
C THR A 43 2.02 3.66 -14.74
N GLY A 44 2.47 2.67 -15.53
CA GLY A 44 3.18 2.85 -16.80
C GLY A 44 2.47 3.80 -17.76
N GLU A 45 1.16 3.64 -17.91
CA GLU A 45 0.29 4.45 -18.78
C GLU A 45 -0.62 5.41 -17.98
N VAL A 46 -0.26 5.68 -16.72
CA VAL A 46 -1.12 6.39 -15.77
C VAL A 46 -0.40 7.59 -15.17
N SER A 47 0.77 7.42 -14.54
CA SER A 47 1.40 8.50 -13.77
C SER A 47 1.91 9.64 -14.65
N ASN A 48 2.40 9.34 -15.85
CA ASN A 48 2.75 10.34 -16.86
C ASN A 48 1.56 11.24 -17.19
N ASN A 49 0.34 10.69 -17.21
CA ASN A 49 -0.85 11.47 -17.51
C ASN A 49 -1.19 12.53 -16.45
N LEU A 50 -0.60 12.48 -15.24
CA LEU A 50 -0.76 13.56 -14.24
C LEU A 50 -0.25 14.91 -14.75
N PHE A 51 0.78 14.93 -15.60
CA PHE A 51 1.28 16.16 -16.24
C PHE A 51 0.26 16.72 -17.25
N GLY A 52 -0.36 15.85 -18.05
CA GLY A 52 -1.41 16.22 -18.99
C GLY A 52 -2.66 16.75 -18.29
N VAL A 53 -3.10 16.09 -17.21
CA VAL A 53 -4.20 16.57 -16.36
C VAL A 53 -3.87 17.95 -15.80
N GLN A 54 -2.70 18.11 -15.17
CA GLN A 54 -2.29 19.39 -14.60
C GLN A 54 -2.31 20.51 -15.65
N TYR A 55 -1.73 20.28 -16.83
CA TYR A 55 -1.75 21.26 -17.91
C TYR A 55 -3.17 21.65 -18.35
N GLN A 56 -4.07 20.66 -18.52
CA GLN A 56 -5.45 20.93 -18.92
C GLN A 56 -6.19 21.77 -17.86
N TYR A 57 -6.06 21.44 -16.58
CA TYR A 57 -6.75 22.18 -15.52
C TYR A 57 -6.12 23.54 -15.20
N GLU A 58 -4.81 23.69 -15.28
CA GLU A 58 -4.15 25.00 -15.11
C GLU A 58 -4.53 25.96 -16.23
N LYS A 59 -4.65 25.47 -17.47
CA LYS A 59 -4.96 26.33 -18.63
C LYS A 59 -6.44 26.62 -18.81
N TYR A 60 -7.33 25.68 -18.50
CA TYR A 60 -8.78 25.81 -18.78
C TYR A 60 -9.65 25.85 -17.52
N GLY A 61 -9.06 25.71 -16.33
CA GLY A 61 -9.81 25.61 -15.08
C GLY A 61 -10.81 24.46 -15.14
N LYS A 62 -11.99 24.68 -14.54
CA LYS A 62 -13.06 23.66 -14.48
C LYS A 62 -13.64 23.26 -15.85
N LYS A 63 -13.43 24.06 -16.90
CA LYS A 63 -13.83 23.67 -18.27
C LYS A 63 -13.08 22.43 -18.76
N ALA A 64 -11.96 22.07 -18.13
CA ALA A 64 -11.27 20.82 -18.40
C ALA A 64 -12.14 19.58 -18.12
N ASP A 65 -13.18 19.67 -17.28
CA ASP A 65 -14.16 18.58 -17.12
C ASP A 65 -14.90 18.30 -18.46
N ASP A 66 -15.18 19.34 -19.24
CA ASP A 66 -15.96 19.27 -20.49
C ASP A 66 -15.12 18.87 -21.71
N ILE A 67 -13.84 19.25 -21.71
CA ILE A 67 -12.96 19.11 -22.90
C ILE A 67 -11.76 18.20 -22.66
N GLY A 68 -11.45 17.89 -21.40
CA GLY A 68 -10.27 17.16 -20.99
C GLY A 68 -10.45 15.65 -21.06
N TRP A 69 -9.33 14.93 -21.03
CA TRP A 69 -9.34 13.47 -21.17
C TRP A 69 -9.76 12.77 -19.87
N LEU A 70 -9.46 13.38 -18.71
CA LEU A 70 -9.70 12.81 -17.38
C LEU A 70 -11.14 12.32 -17.21
N PHE A 71 -12.11 13.13 -17.63
CA PHE A 71 -13.54 12.82 -17.58
C PHE A 71 -14.14 12.52 -18.96
N ASN A 72 -13.32 11.95 -19.85
CA ASN A 72 -13.74 11.42 -21.14
C ASN A 72 -14.51 12.44 -22.01
N LEU A 73 -13.96 13.66 -22.14
CA LEU A 73 -14.48 14.72 -23.01
C LEU A 73 -15.93 15.11 -22.66
N GLY A 74 -16.17 15.47 -21.40
CA GLY A 74 -17.47 15.94 -20.91
C GLY A 74 -18.43 14.85 -20.45
N LYS A 75 -17.93 13.62 -20.25
CA LYS A 75 -18.71 12.48 -19.76
C LYS A 75 -18.43 12.16 -18.29
N LYS A 76 -18.22 13.20 -17.49
CA LYS A 76 -17.86 13.08 -16.07
C LYS A 76 -18.80 12.17 -15.29
N GLU A 77 -20.11 12.39 -15.42
CA GLU A 77 -21.11 11.59 -14.70
C GLU A 77 -21.02 10.08 -15.02
N GLU A 78 -20.83 9.72 -16.30
CA GLU A 78 -20.66 8.32 -16.72
C GLU A 78 -19.40 7.70 -16.08
N VAL A 79 -18.27 8.44 -16.13
CA VAL A 79 -16.99 7.98 -15.58
C VAL A 79 -17.06 7.85 -14.06
N GLU A 80 -17.66 8.83 -13.36
CA GLU A 80 -17.77 8.81 -11.90
C GLU A 80 -18.71 7.72 -11.41
N ASN A 81 -19.83 7.48 -12.09
CA ASN A 81 -20.77 6.42 -11.72
C ASN A 81 -20.13 5.05 -11.89
N LYS A 82 -19.41 4.82 -13.00
CA LYS A 82 -18.68 3.57 -13.24
C LYS A 82 -17.59 3.34 -12.18
N LEU A 83 -16.85 4.39 -11.82
CA LEU A 83 -15.82 4.30 -10.79
C LEU A 83 -16.42 4.05 -9.40
N TYR A 84 -17.57 4.66 -9.10
CA TYR A 84 -18.32 4.42 -7.87
C TYR A 84 -18.83 2.99 -7.78
N ASP A 85 -19.42 2.45 -8.85
CA ASP A 85 -19.88 1.06 -8.90
C ASP A 85 -18.75 0.09 -8.55
N LYS A 86 -17.62 0.21 -9.24
CA LYS A 86 -16.44 -0.64 -8.99
C LYS A 86 -15.93 -0.53 -7.55
N LEU A 87 -15.52 0.66 -7.14
CA LEU A 87 -14.77 0.82 -5.89
C LEU A 87 -15.64 0.76 -4.63
N ILE A 88 -16.92 1.13 -4.74
CA ILE A 88 -17.81 1.26 -3.57
C ILE A 88 -18.84 0.13 -3.51
N ARG A 89 -19.39 -0.31 -4.64
CA ARG A 89 -20.43 -1.36 -4.67
C ARG A 89 -19.82 -2.75 -4.85
N ASP A 90 -18.85 -2.89 -5.75
CA ASP A 90 -18.27 -4.19 -6.09
C ASP A 90 -17.07 -4.55 -5.20
N GLY A 91 -16.46 -3.55 -4.55
CA GLY A 91 -15.30 -3.74 -3.66
C GLY A 91 -13.97 -3.88 -4.41
N ASP A 92 -13.95 -3.45 -5.68
CA ASP A 92 -12.76 -3.41 -6.51
C ASP A 92 -11.67 -2.51 -5.90
N THR A 93 -10.42 -2.75 -6.29
CA THR A 93 -9.24 -2.01 -5.85
C THR A 93 -8.67 -1.15 -6.98
N TYR A 94 -7.55 -0.47 -6.73
CA TYR A 94 -6.80 0.24 -7.77
C TYR A 94 -6.43 -0.66 -8.97
N HIS A 95 -6.21 -1.97 -8.73
CA HIS A 95 -5.75 -2.89 -9.77
C HIS A 95 -6.87 -3.35 -10.73
N ASP A 96 -8.13 -3.19 -10.34
CA ASP A 96 -9.31 -3.67 -11.09
C ASP A 96 -9.93 -2.59 -11.99
N VAL A 97 -9.59 -1.33 -11.74
CA VAL A 97 -10.09 -0.18 -12.50
C VAL A 97 -9.23 0.14 -13.72
N ASP A 98 -9.82 0.76 -14.74
CA ASP A 98 -9.11 1.06 -15.98
C ASP A 98 -8.12 2.23 -15.86
N VAL A 99 -7.28 2.45 -16.88
CA VAL A 99 -6.23 3.48 -16.86
C VAL A 99 -6.75 4.90 -16.60
N ARG A 100 -7.98 5.23 -17.00
CA ARG A 100 -8.58 6.55 -16.74
C ARG A 100 -9.04 6.65 -15.30
N GLU A 101 -9.67 5.60 -14.81
CA GLU A 101 -10.11 5.48 -13.42
C GLU A 101 -8.92 5.51 -12.45
N GLN A 102 -7.82 4.81 -12.77
CA GLN A 102 -6.55 4.88 -12.05
C GLN A 102 -5.97 6.30 -12.02
N LEU A 103 -6.04 7.01 -13.16
CA LEU A 103 -5.59 8.40 -13.26
C LEU A 103 -6.43 9.34 -12.40
N ILE A 104 -7.75 9.14 -12.30
CA ILE A 104 -8.61 9.91 -11.40
C ILE A 104 -8.12 9.74 -9.96
N LEU A 105 -7.91 8.51 -9.50
CA LEU A 105 -7.43 8.24 -8.15
C LEU A 105 -6.09 8.95 -7.86
N LEU A 106 -5.09 8.77 -8.73
CA LEU A 106 -3.78 9.44 -8.58
C LEU A 106 -3.90 10.96 -8.60
N THR A 107 -4.82 11.50 -9.41
CA THR A 107 -5.09 12.94 -9.47
C THR A 107 -5.63 13.46 -8.15
N MET A 108 -6.56 12.74 -7.49
CA MET A 108 -7.11 13.12 -6.18
C MET A 108 -6.03 13.09 -5.09
N PHE A 109 -5.18 12.06 -5.08
CA PHE A 109 -4.03 12.00 -4.18
C PHE A 109 -3.07 13.19 -4.37
N LYS A 110 -2.70 13.49 -5.61
CA LYS A 110 -1.82 14.62 -5.94
C LYS A 110 -2.46 15.96 -5.56
N GLN A 111 -3.74 16.15 -5.86
CA GLN A 111 -4.45 17.40 -5.57
C GLN A 111 -4.51 17.65 -4.06
N LYS A 112 -4.86 16.64 -3.26
CA LYS A 112 -4.90 16.74 -1.80
C LYS A 112 -3.54 16.99 -1.17
N ALA A 113 -2.50 16.36 -1.70
CA ALA A 113 -1.14 16.54 -1.22
C ALA A 113 -0.50 17.87 -1.66
N GLY A 114 -0.96 18.45 -2.77
CA GLY A 114 -0.42 19.65 -3.40
C GLY A 114 0.78 19.39 -4.33
N ASN A 115 1.00 20.34 -5.25
CA ASN A 115 2.05 20.26 -6.28
C ASN A 115 3.48 20.20 -5.69
N ASP A 116 3.71 20.81 -4.53
CA ASP A 116 5.01 20.77 -3.85
C ASP A 116 5.35 19.35 -3.40
N SER A 117 4.37 18.62 -2.88
CA SER A 117 4.53 17.23 -2.45
C SER A 117 4.84 16.32 -3.64
N PHE A 118 4.14 16.49 -4.76
CA PHE A 118 4.41 15.76 -6.01
C PHE A 118 5.81 16.08 -6.56
N THR A 119 6.20 17.36 -6.57
CA THR A 119 7.55 17.78 -6.96
C THR A 119 8.62 17.13 -6.09
N LYS A 120 8.36 17.04 -4.78
CA LYS A 120 9.28 16.45 -3.80
C LYS A 120 9.43 14.93 -3.99
N ILE A 121 8.38 14.20 -4.36
CA ILE A 121 8.48 12.77 -4.75
C ILE A 121 9.55 12.60 -5.84
N TYR A 122 9.46 13.37 -6.92
CA TYR A 122 10.43 13.29 -8.02
C TYR A 122 11.85 13.67 -7.61
N GLN A 123 11.99 14.73 -6.79
CA GLN A 123 13.30 15.18 -6.32
C GLN A 123 13.96 14.16 -5.39
N GLU A 124 13.23 13.63 -4.42
CA GLU A 124 13.75 12.63 -3.49
C GLU A 124 14.05 11.32 -4.21
N TYR A 125 13.15 10.84 -5.07
CA TYR A 125 13.39 9.61 -5.83
C TYR A 125 14.67 9.71 -6.65
N ARG A 126 14.89 10.80 -7.38
CA ARG A 126 16.15 11.01 -8.12
C ARG A 126 17.38 11.04 -7.21
N LYS A 127 17.28 11.53 -5.97
CA LYS A 127 18.40 11.48 -5.01
C LYS A 127 18.69 10.06 -4.56
N MET A 128 17.64 9.27 -4.31
CA MET A 128 17.74 7.86 -3.91
C MET A 128 18.28 7.00 -5.06
N ALA A 129 17.76 7.19 -6.27
CA ALA A 129 18.18 6.48 -7.48
C ALA A 129 19.65 6.72 -7.88
N ASN A 130 20.28 7.77 -7.37
CA ASN A 130 21.71 8.06 -7.60
C ASN A 130 22.63 7.42 -6.54
N GLN A 131 22.11 6.70 -5.55
CA GLN A 131 22.94 5.97 -4.58
C GLN A 131 23.42 4.63 -5.16
N SER A 132 24.62 4.18 -4.76
CA SER A 132 25.25 2.97 -5.31
C SER A 132 24.55 1.66 -4.92
N ASP A 133 23.79 1.67 -3.82
CA ASP A 133 23.03 0.55 -3.26
C ASP A 133 21.53 0.63 -3.58
N PHE A 134 21.14 1.49 -4.52
CA PHE A 134 19.75 1.71 -4.89
C PHE A 134 19.09 0.45 -5.47
N LYS A 135 17.89 0.16 -4.96
CA LYS A 135 17.02 -0.92 -5.42
C LYS A 135 15.63 -0.32 -5.63
N ASP A 136 15.18 -0.28 -6.87
CA ASP A 136 13.90 0.31 -7.27
C ASP A 136 12.70 -0.30 -6.54
N TRP A 137 12.70 -1.63 -6.35
CA TRP A 137 11.66 -2.35 -5.62
C TRP A 137 11.56 -1.98 -4.13
N GLU A 138 12.55 -1.28 -3.55
CA GLU A 138 12.46 -0.78 -2.16
C GLU A 138 11.76 0.59 -2.06
N TYR A 139 11.45 1.24 -3.18
CA TYR A 139 10.90 2.61 -3.23
C TYR A 139 9.63 2.69 -4.08
N THR A 140 8.60 1.93 -3.68
CA THR A 140 7.32 1.87 -4.39
C THR A 140 6.55 3.20 -4.29
N LEU A 141 5.78 3.53 -5.33
CA LEU A 141 5.00 4.78 -5.36
C LEU A 141 4.02 4.92 -4.17
N PRO A 142 3.24 3.89 -3.77
CA PRO A 142 2.37 4.01 -2.59
C PRO A 142 3.13 4.41 -1.31
N ASN A 143 4.33 3.86 -1.10
CA ASN A 143 5.16 4.19 0.06
C ASN A 143 5.76 5.60 -0.05
N LEU A 144 6.18 6.02 -1.24
CA LEU A 144 6.64 7.39 -1.48
C LEU A 144 5.51 8.40 -1.26
N MET A 145 4.29 8.11 -1.73
CA MET A 145 3.10 8.94 -1.48
C MET A 145 2.81 8.99 0.02
N ASN A 146 2.71 7.85 0.71
CA ASN A 146 2.40 7.84 2.13
C ASN A 146 3.43 8.63 2.96
N ARG A 147 4.72 8.52 2.64
CA ARG A 147 5.76 9.30 3.33
C ARG A 147 5.71 10.77 2.96
N ILE A 148 5.92 11.08 1.69
CA ILE A 148 6.20 12.45 1.25
C ILE A 148 4.94 13.30 1.28
N TYR A 149 3.78 12.76 0.91
CA TYR A 149 2.53 13.52 0.99
C TYR A 149 2.19 13.81 2.45
N SER A 150 2.28 12.82 3.33
CA SER A 150 1.94 13.03 4.73
C SER A 150 2.91 13.95 5.45
N GLU A 151 4.22 13.79 5.27
CA GLU A 151 5.20 14.64 5.93
C GLU A 151 5.14 16.09 5.45
N ASN A 152 4.82 16.32 4.18
CA ASN A 152 4.80 17.65 3.59
C ASN A 152 3.47 18.38 3.83
N SER A 153 2.33 17.69 3.71
CA SER A 153 1.00 18.28 3.91
C SER A 153 0.49 18.20 5.35
N LYS A 154 1.16 17.43 6.22
CA LYS A 154 0.76 17.15 7.61
C LYS A 154 -0.60 16.44 7.72
N GLN A 155 -0.91 15.58 6.75
CA GLN A 155 -2.16 14.79 6.68
C GLN A 155 -1.83 13.31 6.50
N ASP A 156 -2.61 12.40 7.08
CA ASP A 156 -2.34 10.96 6.99
C ASP A 156 -3.03 10.34 5.77
N PHE A 157 -2.23 9.95 4.78
CA PHE A 157 -2.71 9.31 3.54
C PHE A 157 -2.85 7.78 3.66
N SER A 158 -2.44 7.20 4.78
CA SER A 158 -2.39 5.75 4.97
C SER A 158 -3.75 5.10 4.75
N ALA A 159 -4.81 5.69 5.33
CA ALA A 159 -6.17 5.16 5.22
C ALA A 159 -6.64 5.15 3.76
N ALA A 160 -6.54 6.28 3.06
CA ALA A 160 -6.95 6.41 1.66
C ALA A 160 -6.18 5.46 0.73
N LEU A 161 -4.86 5.31 0.91
CA LEU A 161 -4.04 4.40 0.10
C LEU A 161 -4.43 2.93 0.35
N LYS A 162 -4.55 2.51 1.62
CA LYS A 162 -4.99 1.15 1.99
C LYS A 162 -6.40 0.85 1.49
N LYS A 163 -7.31 1.83 1.53
CA LYS A 163 -8.69 1.70 1.01
C LYS A 163 -8.75 1.41 -0.49
N ARG A 164 -7.66 1.63 -1.23
CA ARG A 164 -7.52 1.29 -2.65
C ARG A 164 -6.75 -0.01 -2.90
N GLY A 165 -6.53 -0.82 -1.86
CA GLY A 165 -5.84 -2.11 -1.95
C GLY A 165 -4.32 -2.00 -2.10
N LEU A 166 -3.74 -0.82 -1.84
CA LEU A 166 -2.30 -0.60 -2.01
C LEU A 166 -1.54 -1.04 -0.75
N TYR A 167 -0.45 -1.78 -0.96
CA TYR A 167 0.45 -2.22 0.11
C TYR A 167 1.34 -1.06 0.60
N LEU A 168 1.46 -0.91 1.92
CA LEU A 168 2.24 0.14 2.58
C LEU A 168 3.14 -0.42 3.68
N ASP A 169 4.27 0.24 3.91
CA ASP A 169 5.04 0.07 5.13
C ASP A 169 4.27 0.66 6.33
N GLU A 170 3.89 -0.21 7.26
CA GLU A 170 3.23 0.17 8.51
C GLU A 170 4.02 1.17 9.35
N PHE A 171 5.36 1.23 9.23
CA PHE A 171 6.15 2.15 10.04
C PHE A 171 5.88 3.62 9.70
N GLN A 172 5.67 3.95 8.41
CA GLN A 172 5.28 5.30 8.02
C GLN A 172 3.85 5.63 8.45
N ALA A 173 2.93 4.67 8.33
CA ALA A 173 1.55 4.86 8.79
C ALA A 173 1.48 5.11 10.31
N GLU A 174 2.28 4.38 11.09
CA GLU A 174 2.43 4.61 12.53
C GLU A 174 2.96 6.02 12.81
N LYS A 175 4.03 6.46 12.11
CA LYS A 175 4.55 7.83 12.25
C LYS A 175 3.48 8.90 12.01
N ASN A 176 2.63 8.72 11.00
CA ASN A 176 1.56 9.66 10.70
C ASN A 176 0.55 9.74 11.86
N ARG A 177 0.10 8.60 12.40
CA ARG A 177 -0.80 8.53 13.56
C ARG A 177 -0.19 9.15 14.81
N VAL A 178 1.08 8.86 15.09
CA VAL A 178 1.80 9.39 16.25
C VAL A 178 2.03 10.90 16.15
N ALA A 179 2.27 11.41 14.93
CA ALA A 179 2.35 12.84 14.68
C ALA A 179 0.98 13.54 14.82
N GLY A 180 -0.11 12.79 14.96
CA GLY A 180 -1.46 13.33 15.09
C GLY A 180 -1.99 13.96 13.80
N TYR A 181 -1.47 13.57 12.64
CA TYR A 181 -1.95 14.07 11.36
C TYR A 181 -3.41 13.61 11.12
N PRO A 182 -4.34 14.52 10.74
CA PRO A 182 -5.69 14.13 10.38
C PRO A 182 -5.65 13.22 9.15
N ALA A 183 -6.36 12.10 9.23
CA ALA A 183 -6.45 11.17 8.12
C ALA A 183 -7.35 11.72 7.01
N VAL A 184 -7.03 11.37 5.77
CA VAL A 184 -7.84 11.73 4.61
C VAL A 184 -8.54 10.50 4.04
N ALA A 185 -9.73 10.71 3.49
CA ALA A 185 -10.49 9.69 2.77
C ALA A 185 -11.26 10.32 1.59
N SER A 186 -11.61 9.51 0.60
CA SER A 186 -12.44 9.99 -0.52
C SER A 186 -13.85 10.31 -0.01
N LEU A 187 -14.50 11.34 -0.56
CA LEU A 187 -15.92 11.62 -0.28
C LEU A 187 -16.79 10.35 -0.40
N ALA A 188 -16.58 9.55 -1.45
CA ALA A 188 -17.31 8.31 -1.69
C ALA A 188 -17.17 7.25 -0.58
N ASP A 189 -16.10 7.28 0.22
CA ASP A 189 -15.88 6.34 1.33
C ASP A 189 -16.55 6.79 2.64
N ILE A 190 -16.88 8.07 2.78
CA ILE A 190 -17.33 8.68 4.05
C ILE A 190 -18.62 9.51 3.93
N VAL A 191 -19.18 9.68 2.73
CA VAL A 191 -20.45 10.34 2.47
C VAL A 191 -21.37 9.39 1.72
N SER A 192 -22.61 9.24 2.23
CA SER A 192 -23.64 8.42 1.58
C SER A 192 -23.96 8.94 0.17
N GLU A 193 -24.35 8.06 -0.73
CA GLU A 193 -24.49 8.36 -2.16
C GLU A 193 -25.41 9.57 -2.44
N ASN A 194 -26.52 9.66 -1.69
CA ASN A 194 -27.50 10.74 -1.80
C ASN A 194 -26.98 12.11 -1.32
N GLU A 195 -25.93 12.16 -0.50
CA GLU A 195 -25.33 13.40 0.01
C GLU A 195 -24.07 13.82 -0.78
N LEU A 196 -23.57 12.97 -1.70
CA LEU A 196 -22.34 13.25 -2.45
C LEU A 196 -22.42 14.56 -3.24
N VAL A 197 -23.57 14.88 -3.86
CA VAL A 197 -23.74 16.14 -4.60
C VAL A 197 -23.52 17.35 -3.67
N ARG A 198 -24.11 17.31 -2.48
CA ARG A 198 -24.00 18.38 -1.47
C ARG A 198 -22.57 18.47 -0.93
N ALA A 199 -21.93 17.33 -0.68
CA ALA A 199 -20.54 17.29 -0.23
C ALA A 199 -19.58 17.85 -1.29
N ARG A 200 -19.75 17.46 -2.56
CA ARG A 200 -18.98 18.02 -3.68
C ARG A 200 -19.16 19.53 -3.78
N GLN A 201 -20.39 20.04 -3.67
CA GLN A 201 -20.67 21.48 -3.68
C GLN A 201 -19.99 22.25 -2.54
N LEU A 202 -19.92 21.65 -1.35
CA LEU A 202 -19.27 22.26 -0.18
C LEU A 202 -17.78 22.50 -0.43
N ILE A 203 -17.08 21.50 -0.98
CA ILE A 203 -15.62 21.56 -1.14
C ILE A 203 -15.18 22.14 -2.50
N ASP A 204 -16.08 22.21 -3.48
CA ASP A 204 -15.81 22.68 -4.85
C ASP A 204 -15.02 24.01 -4.94
N PRO A 205 -15.21 25.01 -4.06
CA PRO A 205 -14.41 26.24 -4.10
C PRO A 205 -12.92 26.06 -3.75
N ASN A 206 -12.56 25.00 -3.02
CA ASN A 206 -11.20 24.73 -2.54
C ASN A 206 -10.40 23.84 -3.49
N TYR A 207 -11.07 23.21 -4.45
CA TYR A 207 -10.48 22.21 -5.34
C TYR A 207 -10.67 22.58 -6.81
N LEU A 208 -9.62 22.37 -7.61
CA LEU A 208 -9.64 22.69 -9.03
C LEU A 208 -10.41 21.62 -9.82
N ILE A 209 -10.20 20.37 -9.44
CA ILE A 209 -10.89 19.19 -9.95
C ILE A 209 -11.90 18.79 -8.89
N ASN A 210 -13.17 18.63 -9.26
CA ASN A 210 -14.20 18.19 -8.34
C ASN A 210 -14.52 16.72 -8.63
N SER A 211 -14.61 15.86 -7.62
CA SER A 211 -14.98 14.45 -7.84
C SER A 211 -15.62 13.81 -6.62
N ASN A 212 -16.39 12.74 -6.83
CA ASN A 212 -16.78 11.78 -5.77
C ASN A 212 -15.58 11.19 -5.02
N PHE A 213 -14.41 11.18 -5.65
CA PHE A 213 -13.20 10.58 -5.08
C PHE A 213 -12.24 11.60 -4.49
N GLU A 214 -12.62 12.88 -4.44
CA GLU A 214 -11.83 13.93 -3.80
C GLU A 214 -11.48 13.53 -2.37
N LEU A 215 -10.20 13.66 -2.01
CA LEU A 215 -9.75 13.33 -0.66
C LEU A 215 -9.94 14.53 0.25
N VAL A 216 -10.60 14.30 1.39
CA VAL A 216 -10.90 15.32 2.38
C VAL A 216 -10.52 14.82 3.77
N THR A 217 -10.27 15.76 4.67
CA THR A 217 -10.26 15.56 6.12
C THR A 217 -11.70 15.61 6.65
N ASN A 218 -11.92 15.11 7.86
CA ASN A 218 -13.24 15.18 8.50
C ASN A 218 -13.70 16.63 8.71
N GLU A 219 -12.77 17.55 9.02
CA GLU A 219 -13.07 18.98 9.23
C GLU A 219 -13.68 19.63 7.99
N GLU A 220 -13.19 19.31 6.79
CA GLU A 220 -13.66 19.90 5.53
C GLU A 220 -15.11 19.57 5.19
N ILE A 221 -15.65 18.48 5.76
CA ILE A 221 -17.03 18.06 5.56
C ILE A 221 -17.90 18.22 6.80
N ALA A 222 -17.35 18.66 7.93
CA ALA A 222 -18.04 18.74 9.21
C ALA A 222 -19.33 19.60 9.15
N SER A 223 -19.34 20.66 8.33
CA SER A 223 -20.51 21.53 8.16
C SER A 223 -21.69 20.87 7.45
N LEU A 224 -21.53 19.67 6.87
CA LEU A 224 -22.66 18.90 6.36
C LEU A 224 -23.57 18.40 7.49
N GLY A 225 -23.04 18.24 8.71
CA GLY A 225 -23.77 17.76 9.87
C GLY A 225 -24.16 16.27 9.78
N LEU A 226 -23.45 15.49 8.96
CA LEU A 226 -23.67 14.06 8.81
C LEU A 226 -23.05 13.31 9.98
N VAL A 227 -23.82 12.40 10.57
CA VAL A 227 -23.41 11.57 11.71
C VAL A 227 -23.93 10.14 11.53
N GLY A 228 -23.22 9.18 12.12
CA GLY A 228 -23.61 7.78 12.17
C GLY A 228 -23.16 7.09 13.44
N ASP A 229 -23.80 5.97 13.76
CA ASP A 229 -23.30 5.07 14.79
C ASP A 229 -22.28 4.11 14.17
N LEU A 230 -21.18 3.86 14.87
CA LEU A 230 -20.14 2.91 14.49
C LEU A 230 -20.13 1.74 15.46
N THR A 231 -20.30 0.54 14.93
CA THR A 231 -20.12 -0.70 15.67
C THR A 231 -18.82 -1.38 15.23
N ILE A 232 -17.92 -1.61 16.17
CA ILE A 232 -16.67 -2.36 15.95
C ILE A 232 -16.81 -3.74 16.58
N GLU A 233 -16.55 -4.78 15.79
CA GLU A 233 -16.50 -6.18 16.23
C GLU A 233 -15.04 -6.68 16.26
N ILE A 234 -14.62 -7.24 17.39
CA ILE A 234 -13.31 -7.87 17.58
C ILE A 234 -13.42 -9.36 17.27
N LEU A 235 -12.59 -9.85 16.35
CA LEU A 235 -12.53 -11.25 15.90
C LEU A 235 -11.19 -11.91 16.26
N PRO A 236 -11.17 -13.24 16.52
CA PRO A 236 -12.32 -14.05 16.88
C PRO A 236 -12.87 -13.66 18.27
N SER A 237 -14.06 -14.16 18.62
CA SER A 237 -14.83 -13.75 19.82
C SER A 237 -14.20 -14.06 21.18
N ASP A 238 -13.06 -14.76 21.24
CA ASP A 238 -12.37 -15.07 22.49
C ASP A 238 -11.54 -13.87 22.95
N LEU A 239 -12.01 -13.21 24.01
CA LEU A 239 -11.37 -12.03 24.59
C LEU A 239 -10.69 -12.34 25.93
N SER A 240 -10.44 -13.60 26.26
CA SER A 240 -9.84 -13.99 27.56
C SER A 240 -8.53 -13.24 27.87
N ASN A 241 -7.79 -12.83 26.84
CA ASN A 241 -6.55 -12.07 26.97
C ASN A 241 -6.71 -10.54 26.85
N PHE A 242 -7.93 -10.01 26.72
CA PHE A 242 -8.18 -8.59 26.45
C PHE A 242 -8.81 -7.84 27.62
N GLU A 243 -8.81 -8.43 28.81
CA GLU A 243 -9.27 -7.76 30.03
C GLU A 243 -8.40 -6.53 30.34
N GLY A 244 -9.06 -5.40 30.63
CA GLY A 244 -8.39 -4.13 30.96
C GLY A 244 -7.85 -3.35 29.75
N LEU A 245 -8.04 -3.84 28.53
CA LEU A 245 -7.69 -3.08 27.33
C LEU A 245 -8.68 -1.96 27.05
N THR A 246 -8.19 -0.87 26.48
CA THR A 246 -8.99 0.26 26.01
C THR A 246 -8.70 0.55 24.54
N VAL A 247 -9.70 1.07 23.84
CA VAL A 247 -9.56 1.62 22.49
C VAL A 247 -10.01 3.08 22.48
N GLU A 248 -9.16 3.94 21.92
CA GLU A 248 -9.45 5.34 21.63
C GLU A 248 -9.80 5.46 20.14
N LEU A 249 -10.92 6.11 19.83
CA LEU A 249 -11.30 6.52 18.48
C LEU A 249 -10.83 7.97 18.28
N LYS A 250 -9.96 8.22 17.31
CA LYS A 250 -9.25 9.49 17.18
C LYS A 250 -9.37 10.09 15.78
N ASP A 251 -9.46 11.42 15.75
CA ASP A 251 -9.34 12.25 14.55
C ASP A 251 -8.07 13.10 14.68
N GLY A 252 -7.01 12.72 13.97
CA GLY A 252 -5.66 13.23 14.20
C GLY A 252 -5.25 13.06 15.67
N ALA A 253 -4.89 14.17 16.33
CA ALA A 253 -4.55 14.18 17.76
C ALA A 253 -5.78 14.14 18.70
N THR A 254 -6.99 14.41 18.20
CA THR A 254 -8.20 14.56 19.01
C THR A 254 -8.82 13.21 19.31
N ILE A 255 -9.08 12.92 20.59
CA ILE A 255 -9.85 11.74 21.00
C ILE A 255 -11.34 12.06 20.91
N ILE A 256 -12.05 11.33 20.06
CA ILE A 256 -13.49 11.48 19.83
C ILE A 256 -14.27 10.65 20.86
N ALA A 257 -13.80 9.43 21.13
CA ALA A 257 -14.42 8.54 22.09
C ALA A 257 -13.42 7.51 22.63
N ILE A 258 -13.72 6.94 23.79
CA ILE A 258 -12.93 5.88 24.43
C ILE A 258 -13.88 4.80 24.91
N GLN A 259 -13.56 3.54 24.67
CA GLN A 259 -14.29 2.39 25.23
C GLN A 259 -13.33 1.31 25.74
N PRO A 260 -13.73 0.54 26.76
CA PRO A 260 -13.04 -0.72 27.06
C PRO A 260 -13.21 -1.68 25.88
N VAL A 261 -12.17 -2.45 25.57
CA VAL A 261 -12.25 -3.45 24.51
C VAL A 261 -13.23 -4.54 24.91
N GLN A 262 -14.23 -4.73 24.06
CA GLN A 262 -15.24 -5.78 24.16
C GLN A 262 -15.40 -6.41 22.78
N GLN A 263 -16.08 -7.56 22.71
CA GLN A 263 -16.30 -8.28 21.45
C GLN A 263 -17.03 -7.36 20.46
N LYS A 264 -17.97 -6.56 20.99
CA LYS A 264 -18.76 -5.61 20.22
C LYS A 264 -18.80 -4.28 20.98
N MET A 265 -18.32 -3.22 20.33
CA MET A 265 -18.27 -1.86 20.84
C MET A 265 -19.11 -0.97 19.95
N THR A 266 -19.90 -0.06 20.52
CA THR A 266 -20.75 0.87 19.75
C THR A 266 -20.48 2.31 20.14
N PHE A 267 -19.97 3.08 19.19
CA PHE A 267 -19.71 4.50 19.28
C PHE A 267 -20.88 5.25 18.62
N LYS A 268 -21.56 6.11 19.37
CA LYS A 268 -22.79 6.76 18.90
C LYS A 268 -22.54 8.17 18.39
N ASN A 269 -23.34 8.59 17.40
CA ASN A 269 -23.33 9.95 16.87
C ASN A 269 -21.93 10.45 16.46
N ILE A 270 -21.15 9.58 15.81
CA ILE A 270 -19.83 9.93 15.31
C ILE A 270 -20.01 10.70 13.99
N PRO A 271 -19.36 11.86 13.80
CA PRO A 271 -19.40 12.55 12.51
C PRO A 271 -18.93 11.65 11.38
N ASN A 272 -19.50 11.83 10.19
CA ASN A 272 -19.01 11.13 9.01
C ASN A 272 -17.54 11.47 8.77
N GLY A 273 -16.73 10.45 8.44
CA GLY A 273 -15.29 10.63 8.38
C GLY A 273 -14.50 9.33 8.45
N VAL A 274 -13.17 9.49 8.44
CA VAL A 274 -12.20 8.44 8.72
C VAL A 274 -11.53 8.72 10.06
N TYR A 275 -11.37 7.67 10.86
CA TYR A 275 -10.82 7.75 12.21
C TYR A 275 -9.77 6.68 12.41
N HIS A 276 -8.78 6.94 13.26
CA HIS A 276 -7.84 5.92 13.67
C HIS A 276 -8.17 5.36 15.06
N LEU A 277 -7.83 4.09 15.25
CA LEU A 277 -8.00 3.35 16.49
C LEU A 277 -6.66 3.26 17.21
N GLU A 278 -6.61 3.66 18.47
CA GLU A 278 -5.44 3.49 19.33
C GLU A 278 -5.78 2.58 20.51
N PHE A 279 -5.22 1.37 20.49
CA PHE A 279 -5.41 0.38 21.55
C PHE A 279 -4.31 0.52 22.62
N SER A 280 -4.68 0.38 23.89
CA SER A 280 -3.73 0.40 25.00
C SER A 280 -4.11 -0.56 26.13
N GLY A 281 -3.14 -0.84 26.99
CA GLY A 281 -3.23 -1.79 28.11
C GLY A 281 -2.08 -2.80 28.06
N GLU A 282 -1.76 -3.42 29.19
CA GLU A 282 -0.53 -4.23 29.34
C GLU A 282 -0.43 -5.35 28.29
N GLN A 283 -1.55 -6.03 27.99
CA GLN A 283 -1.55 -7.11 27.01
C GLN A 283 -1.27 -6.62 25.58
N MET A 284 -1.59 -5.36 25.25
CA MET A 284 -1.32 -4.82 23.91
C MET A 284 0.17 -4.80 23.54
N LYS A 285 1.10 -4.96 24.49
CA LYS A 285 2.53 -5.20 24.24
C LYS A 285 2.81 -6.40 23.33
N TYR A 286 1.89 -7.36 23.26
CA TYR A 286 2.05 -8.61 22.52
C TYR A 286 1.07 -8.76 21.36
N TYR A 287 0.18 -7.78 21.15
CA TYR A 287 -0.87 -7.83 20.14
C TYR A 287 -0.81 -6.64 19.18
N LEU A 288 -1.16 -6.92 17.93
CA LEU A 288 -1.23 -5.97 16.82
C LEU A 288 -2.66 -5.94 16.30
N PRO A 289 -3.26 -4.75 16.13
CA PRO A 289 -4.54 -4.68 15.44
C PRO A 289 -4.37 -5.01 13.95
N SER A 290 -5.30 -5.76 13.38
CA SER A 290 -5.32 -6.07 11.94
C SER A 290 -5.66 -4.84 11.09
N GLU A 291 -6.34 -3.86 11.68
CA GLU A 291 -6.68 -2.58 11.07
C GLU A 291 -6.60 -1.46 12.11
N ASN A 292 -6.10 -0.30 11.70
CA ASN A 292 -5.97 0.89 12.55
C ASN A 292 -6.94 2.00 12.14
N TYR A 293 -7.67 1.87 11.02
CA TYR A 293 -8.59 2.90 10.53
C TYR A 293 -10.03 2.37 10.37
N VAL A 294 -11.00 3.21 10.70
CA VAL A 294 -12.43 2.93 10.56
C VAL A 294 -13.14 4.11 9.89
N TYR A 295 -14.25 3.81 9.22
CA TYR A 295 -14.98 4.76 8.39
C TYR A 295 -16.42 4.89 8.90
N VAL A 296 -16.91 6.13 8.94
CA VAL A 296 -18.30 6.46 9.24
C VAL A 296 -18.87 7.14 7.99
N LYS A 297 -19.81 6.46 7.33
CA LYS A 297 -20.42 6.87 6.07
C LYS A 297 -21.94 6.93 6.16
N GLU A 298 -22.53 5.90 6.73
CA GLU A 298 -23.98 5.74 6.81
C GLU A 298 -24.49 6.07 8.22
N THR A 299 -25.81 6.06 8.41
CA THR A 299 -26.39 6.22 9.75
C THR A 299 -26.01 5.08 10.71
N GLN A 300 -25.69 3.89 10.17
CA GLN A 300 -25.21 2.72 10.91
C GLN A 300 -24.02 2.12 10.16
N ASN A 301 -22.90 1.94 10.85
CA ASN A 301 -21.64 1.50 10.27
C ASN A 301 -21.10 0.31 11.05
N HIS A 302 -20.45 -0.60 10.33
CA HIS A 302 -19.87 -1.80 10.89
C HIS A 302 -18.43 -1.93 10.44
N ALA A 303 -17.54 -2.23 11.38
CA ALA A 303 -16.16 -2.61 11.12
C ALA A 303 -15.85 -3.87 11.92
N SER A 304 -15.05 -4.76 11.32
CA SER A 304 -14.55 -5.97 11.98
C SER A 304 -13.04 -5.97 11.91
N LEU A 305 -12.38 -6.25 13.03
CA LEU A 305 -10.92 -6.33 13.10
C LEU A 305 -10.49 -7.39 14.10
N SER A 306 -9.23 -7.81 14.02
CA SER A 306 -8.64 -8.76 14.94
C SER A 306 -7.50 -8.14 15.73
N LEU A 307 -7.31 -8.59 16.98
CA LEU A 307 -6.09 -8.33 17.73
C LEU A 307 -5.21 -9.58 17.63
N ILE A 308 -4.19 -9.49 16.79
CA ILE A 308 -3.35 -10.63 16.40
C ILE A 308 -2.12 -10.64 17.31
N LYS A 309 -1.84 -11.77 17.96
CA LYS A 309 -0.63 -11.93 18.76
C LYS A 309 0.59 -11.90 17.85
N ALA A 310 1.63 -11.15 18.23
CA ALA A 310 2.89 -11.06 17.51
C ALA A 310 3.84 -12.18 17.98
N ASP A 311 3.59 -13.40 17.53
CA ASP A 311 4.42 -14.58 17.83
C ASP A 311 5.66 -14.65 16.93
N ILE A 312 5.53 -14.26 15.66
CA ILE A 312 6.64 -14.08 14.72
C ILE A 312 6.65 -12.63 14.25
N SER A 313 7.83 -12.03 14.17
CA SER A 313 7.96 -10.65 13.73
C SER A 313 7.81 -10.54 12.21
N LYS A 314 7.18 -9.46 11.74
CA LYS A 314 7.18 -9.08 10.32
C LYS A 314 8.58 -8.87 9.74
N LEU A 315 9.60 -8.71 10.59
CA LEU A 315 10.99 -8.64 10.13
C LEU A 315 11.48 -9.98 9.55
N ALA A 316 10.86 -11.10 9.92
CA ALA A 316 11.16 -12.40 9.33
C ALA A 316 10.45 -12.60 7.98
N ASP A 317 9.50 -11.74 7.62
CA ASP A 317 8.80 -11.83 6.34
C ASP A 317 9.73 -11.44 5.18
N GLU A 318 9.44 -12.02 4.01
CA GLU A 318 10.16 -11.82 2.76
C GLU A 318 9.21 -11.48 1.62
N ASP A 319 9.68 -10.57 0.76
CA ASP A 319 9.01 -10.15 -0.46
C ASP A 319 9.82 -10.60 -1.68
N LEU A 320 9.22 -11.44 -2.52
CA LEU A 320 9.78 -11.87 -3.79
C LEU A 320 8.97 -11.24 -4.92
N ILE A 321 9.61 -10.40 -5.73
CA ILE A 321 8.93 -9.59 -6.76
C ILE A 321 9.19 -10.17 -8.15
N PHE A 322 8.12 -10.29 -8.95
CA PHE A 322 8.15 -10.79 -10.31
C PHE A 322 8.06 -9.61 -11.28
N TYR A 323 8.98 -9.55 -12.24
CA TYR A 323 8.93 -8.62 -13.37
C TYR A 323 8.65 -9.36 -14.67
N GLY A 324 7.94 -8.69 -15.56
CA GLY A 324 7.57 -9.17 -16.88
C GLY A 324 8.36 -8.47 -17.98
N PHE A 325 7.77 -8.52 -19.17
CA PHE A 325 8.24 -7.76 -20.32
C PHE A 325 8.45 -6.27 -20.00
N ASN A 326 9.52 -5.68 -20.57
CA ASN A 326 9.96 -4.30 -20.30
C ASN A 326 10.24 -3.99 -18.82
N ASP A 327 10.56 -5.01 -18.01
CA ASP A 327 10.82 -4.86 -16.57
C ASP A 327 9.62 -4.19 -15.85
N GLN A 328 8.41 -4.49 -16.31
CA GLN A 328 7.17 -4.07 -15.64
C GLN A 328 6.86 -5.01 -14.49
N TRP A 329 6.50 -4.49 -13.33
CA TRP A 329 6.00 -5.33 -12.24
C TRP A 329 4.84 -6.20 -12.71
N SER A 330 4.93 -7.47 -12.32
CA SER A 330 4.07 -8.56 -12.80
C SER A 330 3.50 -9.39 -11.65
N GLY A 331 3.90 -9.11 -10.42
CA GLY A 331 3.40 -9.75 -9.22
C GLY A 331 4.38 -9.75 -8.06
N SER A 332 3.96 -10.34 -6.96
CA SER A 332 4.77 -10.56 -5.75
C SER A 332 4.33 -11.82 -5.02
N LEU A 333 5.27 -12.51 -4.36
CA LEU A 333 4.97 -13.46 -3.29
C LEU A 333 5.48 -12.85 -1.99
N ARG A 334 4.55 -12.54 -1.08
CA ARG A 334 4.87 -11.97 0.23
C ARG A 334 4.52 -12.96 1.33
N THR A 335 5.44 -13.24 2.24
CA THR A 335 5.15 -14.11 3.39
C THR A 335 4.55 -13.29 4.54
N ASN A 336 3.69 -13.92 5.33
CA ASN A 336 3.28 -13.46 6.64
C ASN A 336 3.39 -14.65 7.61
N LEU A 337 4.57 -14.80 8.18
CA LEU A 337 4.88 -15.95 9.02
C LEU A 337 4.08 -15.93 10.33
N ASN A 338 3.67 -14.76 10.80
CA ASN A 338 2.86 -14.63 12.00
C ASN A 338 1.43 -15.16 11.81
N SER A 339 0.80 -14.89 10.65
CA SER A 339 -0.51 -15.47 10.30
C SER A 339 -0.42 -16.86 9.66
N ARG A 340 0.80 -17.35 9.37
CA ARG A 340 1.07 -18.61 8.66
C ARG A 340 0.48 -18.60 7.25
N GLU A 341 0.66 -17.48 6.58
CA GLU A 341 0.14 -17.26 5.23
C GLU A 341 1.25 -16.75 4.30
N ALA A 342 1.02 -16.89 3.00
CA ALA A 342 1.69 -16.12 1.98
C ALA A 342 0.65 -15.59 1.00
N THR A 343 0.86 -14.39 0.48
CA THR A 343 0.01 -13.81 -0.55
C THR A 343 0.77 -13.83 -1.87
N LEU A 344 0.22 -14.55 -2.86
CA LEU A 344 0.71 -14.51 -4.24
C LEU A 344 -0.18 -13.55 -5.04
N THR A 345 0.36 -12.37 -5.31
CA THR A 345 -0.24 -11.40 -6.21
C THR A 345 0.35 -11.56 -7.60
N LEU A 346 -0.47 -11.66 -8.64
CA LEU A 346 -0.02 -11.74 -10.03
C LEU A 346 -0.83 -10.79 -10.90
N ASN A 347 -0.16 -10.05 -11.78
CA ASN A 347 -0.78 -9.17 -12.75
C ASN A 347 0.06 -9.16 -14.03
N MET A 348 -0.16 -10.15 -14.89
CA MET A 348 0.65 -10.37 -16.09
C MET A 348 -0.24 -10.27 -17.34
N PRO A 349 -0.72 -9.07 -17.72
CA PRO A 349 -1.54 -8.92 -18.93
C PRO A 349 -0.73 -9.27 -20.19
N LYS A 350 0.60 -9.22 -20.13
CA LYS A 350 1.53 -9.70 -21.14
C LYS A 350 2.80 -10.21 -20.44
N PRO A 351 2.88 -11.48 -20.02
CA PRO A 351 4.02 -11.98 -19.25
C PRO A 351 5.33 -11.76 -20.02
N HIS A 352 5.49 -12.41 -21.18
CA HIS A 352 6.46 -12.02 -22.20
C HIS A 352 6.22 -12.77 -23.52
N TYR A 353 5.93 -12.02 -24.60
CA TYR A 353 5.58 -12.59 -25.91
C TYR A 353 6.66 -13.48 -26.57
N LEU A 354 7.92 -13.46 -26.11
CA LEU A 354 9.00 -14.30 -26.63
C LEU A 354 8.92 -15.74 -26.10
N PHE A 355 8.18 -15.97 -25.01
CA PHE A 355 7.96 -17.28 -24.38
C PHE A 355 6.59 -17.85 -24.78
N LYS A 356 6.26 -17.74 -26.06
CA LYS A 356 4.98 -18.20 -26.59
C LYS A 356 4.84 -19.72 -26.43
N ASP A 357 3.72 -20.18 -25.88
CA ASP A 357 3.44 -21.59 -25.60
C ASP A 357 4.45 -22.22 -24.59
N GLU A 358 5.28 -21.41 -23.93
CA GLU A 358 6.28 -21.83 -22.96
C GLU A 358 5.91 -21.39 -21.54
N LEU A 359 6.30 -22.19 -20.54
CA LEU A 359 6.14 -21.83 -19.14
C LEU A 359 6.99 -20.59 -18.81
N TYR A 360 6.36 -19.56 -18.28
CA TYR A 360 7.02 -18.31 -17.91
C TYR A 360 7.26 -18.21 -16.40
N VAL A 361 6.21 -18.42 -15.60
CA VAL A 361 6.28 -18.43 -14.14
C VAL A 361 5.56 -19.66 -13.59
N LYS A 362 6.15 -20.31 -12.60
CA LYS A 362 5.49 -21.33 -11.80
C LYS A 362 5.81 -21.12 -10.33
N VAL A 363 4.78 -21.11 -9.49
CA VAL A 363 4.90 -21.04 -8.04
C VAL A 363 4.33 -22.33 -7.46
N THR A 364 5.04 -22.95 -6.52
CA THR A 364 4.62 -24.18 -5.86
C THR A 364 4.93 -24.11 -4.37
N ILE A 365 3.94 -24.45 -3.54
CA ILE A 365 4.11 -24.62 -2.09
C ILE A 365 3.91 -26.10 -1.76
N LYS A 366 4.90 -26.69 -1.09
CA LYS A 366 4.86 -28.08 -0.63
C LYS A 366 4.97 -28.12 0.89
N SER A 367 4.22 -29.00 1.53
CA SER A 367 4.40 -29.24 2.95
C SER A 367 5.73 -29.89 3.28
N GLN A 368 6.07 -29.90 4.57
CA GLN A 368 7.27 -30.55 5.10
C GLN A 368 7.42 -32.03 4.67
N ASP A 369 6.33 -32.76 4.44
CA ASP A 369 6.31 -34.14 3.95
C ASP A 369 6.43 -34.26 2.41
N GLY A 370 6.54 -33.14 1.70
CA GLY A 370 6.67 -33.05 0.25
C GLY A 370 5.36 -32.98 -0.53
N LYS A 371 4.19 -32.99 0.14
CA LYS A 371 2.89 -32.89 -0.55
C LYS A 371 2.66 -31.47 -1.10
N ILE A 372 2.31 -31.37 -2.38
CA ILE A 372 1.92 -30.09 -3.01
C ILE A 372 0.61 -29.61 -2.39
N ARG A 373 0.63 -28.42 -1.79
CA ARG A 373 -0.55 -27.72 -1.25
C ARG A 373 -1.09 -26.67 -2.23
N TYR A 374 -0.21 -26.08 -3.02
CA TYR A 374 -0.56 -25.08 -4.01
C TYR A 374 0.40 -25.16 -5.21
N GLU A 375 -0.15 -24.97 -6.40
CA GLU A 375 0.61 -24.86 -7.65
C GLU A 375 -0.12 -23.90 -8.60
N LYS A 376 0.60 -22.92 -9.13
CA LYS A 376 0.11 -22.02 -10.18
C LYS A 376 1.18 -21.85 -11.24
N SER A 377 0.77 -21.93 -12.50
CA SER A 377 1.65 -21.86 -13.67
C SER A 377 1.08 -20.89 -14.70
N ILE A 378 1.93 -20.05 -15.26
CA ILE A 378 1.60 -19.03 -16.26
C ILE A 378 2.50 -19.23 -17.47
N ASN A 379 1.90 -19.30 -18.66
CA ASN A 379 2.64 -19.34 -19.92
C ASN A 379 2.92 -17.93 -20.44
N GLY A 380 3.99 -17.75 -21.21
CA GLY A 380 4.48 -16.42 -21.63
C GLY A 380 3.53 -15.59 -22.48
N ASP A 381 2.61 -16.23 -23.19
CA ASP A 381 1.64 -15.62 -24.09
C ASP A 381 0.19 -15.63 -23.58
N ILE A 382 -0.07 -16.25 -22.42
CA ILE A 382 -1.40 -16.27 -21.81
C ILE A 382 -1.47 -15.13 -20.78
N PRO A 383 -2.37 -14.15 -20.97
CA PRO A 383 -2.54 -13.07 -20.00
C PRO A 383 -3.11 -13.61 -18.69
N GLU A 384 -2.48 -13.28 -17.58
CA GLU A 384 -3.03 -13.48 -16.23
C GLU A 384 -3.56 -12.13 -15.73
N ARG A 385 -4.85 -12.08 -15.42
CA ARG A 385 -5.45 -10.90 -14.77
C ARG A 385 -4.96 -10.78 -13.32
N PHE A 386 -5.20 -9.64 -12.70
CA PHE A 386 -4.92 -9.47 -11.28
C PHE A 386 -5.52 -10.62 -10.47
N THR A 387 -4.67 -11.29 -9.68
CA THR A 387 -5.07 -12.30 -8.69
C THR A 387 -4.33 -12.02 -7.40
N ASP A 388 -4.96 -12.33 -6.27
CA ASP A 388 -4.43 -12.15 -4.93
C ASP A 388 -4.72 -13.40 -4.10
N ASP A 389 -3.94 -14.43 -4.34
CA ASP A 389 -4.16 -15.75 -3.77
C ASP A 389 -3.57 -15.80 -2.35
N HIS A 390 -4.41 -15.99 -1.33
CA HIS A 390 -3.99 -16.22 0.06
C HIS A 390 -3.72 -17.70 0.29
N LEU A 391 -2.48 -18.02 0.64
CA LEU A 391 -1.93 -19.38 0.69
C LEU A 391 -1.57 -19.74 2.13
N LEU A 392 -1.92 -20.96 2.57
CA LEU A 392 -1.40 -21.49 3.83
C LEU A 392 0.12 -21.72 3.71
N LEU A 393 0.90 -21.18 4.64
CA LEU A 393 2.34 -21.30 4.71
C LEU A 393 2.80 -21.64 6.14
N GLU A 394 3.26 -22.86 6.36
CA GLU A 394 3.72 -23.31 7.68
C GLU A 394 5.26 -23.33 7.77
N ILE A 395 5.79 -23.22 8.99
CA ILE A 395 7.22 -23.46 9.24
C ILE A 395 7.57 -24.89 8.83
N GLY A 396 8.65 -25.04 8.05
CA GLY A 396 9.07 -26.32 7.48
C GLY A 396 8.47 -26.64 6.11
N ASP A 397 7.51 -25.86 5.62
CA ASP A 397 7.07 -25.94 4.23
C ASP A 397 8.20 -25.47 3.28
N SER A 398 8.08 -25.84 2.00
CA SER A 398 8.99 -25.36 0.96
C SER A 398 8.26 -24.58 -0.12
N ILE A 399 8.90 -23.50 -0.56
CA ILE A 399 8.47 -22.64 -1.66
C ILE A 399 9.40 -22.92 -2.84
N GLU A 400 8.82 -23.14 -4.01
CA GLU A 400 9.54 -23.30 -5.27
C GLU A 400 8.99 -22.28 -6.27
N ILE A 401 9.88 -21.46 -6.83
CA ILE A 401 9.55 -20.51 -7.89
C ILE A 401 10.44 -20.79 -9.09
N TYR A 402 9.80 -21.13 -10.21
CA TYR A 402 10.42 -21.02 -11.52
C TYR A 402 10.02 -19.69 -12.15
N HIS A 403 11.01 -18.98 -12.68
CA HIS A 403 10.82 -17.80 -13.51
C HIS A 403 11.78 -17.90 -14.71
N ALA A 404 11.25 -17.86 -15.94
CA ALA A 404 12.03 -18.05 -17.16
C ALA A 404 13.21 -17.06 -17.29
N GLU A 405 13.03 -15.85 -16.75
CA GLU A 405 14.04 -14.79 -16.67
C GLU A 405 14.50 -14.46 -15.22
N ALA A 406 14.54 -15.44 -14.31
CA ALA A 406 14.83 -15.22 -12.88
C ALA A 406 16.07 -14.36 -12.62
N ARG A 407 17.14 -14.55 -13.41
CA ARG A 407 18.40 -13.79 -13.30
C ARG A 407 18.19 -12.29 -13.14
N ASN A 408 17.31 -11.72 -13.96
CA ASN A 408 17.09 -10.28 -14.03
C ASN A 408 15.72 -9.86 -13.50
N ARG A 409 14.71 -10.73 -13.51
CA ARG A 409 13.30 -10.38 -13.30
C ARG A 409 12.63 -11.05 -12.09
N LEU A 410 13.34 -11.91 -11.37
CA LEU A 410 12.99 -12.25 -10.00
C LEU A 410 13.84 -11.40 -9.05
N LYS A 411 13.20 -10.57 -8.23
CA LYS A 411 13.85 -9.70 -7.25
C LYS A 411 13.50 -10.09 -5.83
N GLY A 412 14.40 -9.73 -4.93
CA GLY A 412 14.34 -10.01 -3.50
C GLY A 412 15.70 -9.67 -2.88
N PRO A 413 15.91 -9.93 -1.58
CA PRO A 413 17.21 -9.83 -0.94
C PRO A 413 18.29 -10.63 -1.70
N GLU A 414 19.49 -10.06 -1.83
CA GLU A 414 20.53 -10.60 -2.73
C GLU A 414 20.96 -12.03 -2.39
N ASN A 415 20.92 -12.39 -1.11
CA ASN A 415 21.27 -13.71 -0.61
C ASN A 415 20.11 -14.72 -0.68
N LEU A 416 18.90 -14.30 -1.10
CA LEU A 416 17.74 -15.17 -1.23
C LEU A 416 17.47 -15.65 -2.66
N ILE A 417 18.04 -15.01 -3.68
CA ILE A 417 17.80 -15.39 -5.08
C ILE A 417 19.09 -15.90 -5.73
N ASP A 418 19.10 -17.17 -6.16
CA ASP A 418 20.11 -17.69 -7.08
C ASP A 418 19.83 -17.20 -8.50
N ARG A 419 20.54 -16.13 -8.88
CA ARG A 419 20.45 -15.52 -10.22
C ARG A 419 21.07 -16.38 -11.33
N GLY A 420 21.76 -17.48 -10.99
CA GLY A 420 22.30 -18.44 -11.94
C GLY A 420 21.30 -19.50 -12.39
N GLN A 421 20.14 -19.60 -11.72
CA GLN A 421 19.11 -20.60 -11.98
C GLN A 421 17.76 -19.96 -12.24
N ASN A 422 16.96 -20.60 -13.10
CA ASN A 422 15.57 -20.18 -13.32
C ASN A 422 14.63 -20.67 -12.21
N THR A 423 14.99 -21.76 -11.52
CA THR A 423 14.23 -22.30 -10.39
C THR A 423 14.97 -22.04 -9.09
N ASN A 424 14.26 -21.45 -8.14
CA ASN A 424 14.75 -21.18 -6.79
C ASN A 424 13.89 -21.94 -5.78
N HIS A 425 14.51 -22.42 -4.71
CA HIS A 425 13.86 -23.23 -3.68
C HIS A 425 14.19 -22.70 -2.29
N TRP A 426 13.16 -22.48 -1.48
CA TRP A 426 13.30 -22.03 -0.11
C TRP A 426 12.62 -23.00 0.86
N LEU A 427 13.22 -23.14 2.04
CA LEU A 427 12.59 -23.69 3.23
C LEU A 427 12.09 -22.55 4.10
N VAL A 428 10.86 -22.63 4.57
CA VAL A 428 10.28 -21.68 5.52
C VAL A 428 10.81 -21.96 6.92
N THR A 429 11.38 -20.95 7.57
CA THR A 429 11.90 -21.03 8.94
C THR A 429 11.28 -19.95 9.82
N GLU A 430 11.42 -20.06 11.14
CA GLU A 430 10.91 -19.05 12.09
C GLU A 430 11.61 -17.68 11.98
N HIS A 431 12.78 -17.63 11.33
CA HIS A 431 13.56 -16.40 11.11
C HIS A 431 13.49 -15.89 9.66
N GLY A 432 12.70 -16.53 8.79
CA GLY A 432 12.55 -16.17 7.38
C GLY A 432 12.84 -17.32 6.42
N LEU A 433 13.14 -16.99 5.16
CA LEU A 433 13.34 -17.99 4.10
C LEU A 433 14.80 -18.46 4.02
N LYS A 434 15.04 -19.77 4.10
CA LYS A 434 16.34 -20.37 3.82
C LYS A 434 16.39 -20.91 2.40
N HIS A 435 17.20 -20.31 1.53
CA HIS A 435 17.42 -20.84 0.19
C HIS A 435 18.19 -22.16 0.24
N LEU A 436 17.75 -23.17 -0.52
CA LEU A 436 18.31 -24.53 -0.45
C LEU A 436 19.59 -24.73 -1.27
N GLY A 437 19.83 -23.87 -2.26
CA GLY A 437 21.05 -23.88 -3.09
C GLY A 437 22.10 -22.82 -2.70
N LEU A 438 21.76 -21.91 -1.78
CA LEU A 438 22.65 -20.82 -1.33
C LEU A 438 22.92 -21.01 0.16
N ASN A 439 23.98 -20.41 0.66
CA ASN A 439 24.34 -20.49 2.08
C ASN A 439 23.89 -19.23 2.84
N ASN A 440 22.62 -18.83 2.66
CA ASN A 440 22.06 -17.73 3.45
C ASN A 440 21.74 -18.18 4.88
N ASN A 441 21.67 -17.23 5.79
CA ASN A 441 21.39 -17.49 7.19
C ASN A 441 20.23 -16.59 7.65
N PRO A 442 18.99 -17.11 7.68
CA PRO A 442 17.81 -16.33 8.07
C PRO A 442 17.92 -15.66 9.44
N GLU A 443 18.52 -16.32 10.44
CA GLU A 443 18.72 -15.73 11.77
C GLU A 443 19.66 -14.50 11.69
N LYS A 444 20.75 -14.60 10.92
CA LYS A 444 21.66 -13.46 10.71
C LYS A 444 20.99 -12.33 9.93
N ASP A 445 20.21 -12.66 8.90
CA ASP A 445 19.48 -11.68 8.10
C ASP A 445 18.44 -10.94 8.98
N LEU A 446 17.77 -11.66 9.88
CA LEU A 446 16.87 -11.10 10.88
C LEU A 446 17.60 -10.16 11.86
N MET A 447 18.81 -10.52 12.32
CA MET A 447 19.63 -9.65 13.18
C MET A 447 19.98 -8.31 12.51
N GLU A 448 20.28 -8.31 11.20
CA GLU A 448 20.52 -7.08 10.42
C GLU A 448 19.26 -6.22 10.33
N LYS A 449 18.08 -6.83 10.13
CA LYS A 449 16.78 -6.14 10.14
C LYS A 449 16.44 -5.58 11.53
N ILE A 450 16.74 -6.30 12.61
CA ILE A 450 16.58 -5.85 14.01
C ILE A 450 17.44 -4.61 14.26
N GLU A 451 18.71 -4.62 13.85
CA GLU A 451 19.60 -3.49 14.03
C GLU A 451 19.10 -2.25 13.25
N LYS A 452 18.68 -2.43 11.99
CA LYS A 452 18.12 -1.36 11.16
C LYS A 452 16.87 -0.74 11.80
N LEU A 453 15.92 -1.57 12.25
CA LEU A 453 14.69 -1.08 12.89
C LEU A 453 14.99 -0.43 14.24
N GLY A 454 15.76 -1.08 15.12
CA GLY A 454 16.10 -0.56 16.44
C GLY A 454 16.81 0.79 16.38
N ASN A 455 17.79 0.94 15.47
CA ASN A 455 18.47 2.21 15.23
C ASN A 455 17.53 3.30 14.70
N SER A 456 16.54 2.93 13.89
CA SER A 456 15.52 3.85 13.39
C SER A 456 14.56 4.30 14.50
N LEU A 457 14.12 3.39 15.36
CA LEU A 457 13.22 3.68 16.47
C LEU A 457 13.87 4.55 17.55
N VAL A 458 15.15 4.36 17.85
CA VAL A 458 15.88 5.20 18.81
C VAL A 458 16.00 6.67 18.36
N LYS A 459 15.91 6.91 17.04
CA LYS A 459 15.99 8.25 16.43
C LYS A 459 14.61 8.87 16.14
N ALA A 460 13.54 8.09 16.19
CA ALA A 460 12.19 8.56 15.85
C ALA A 460 11.58 9.39 17.00
N GLU A 461 11.52 10.71 16.86
CA GLU A 461 11.15 11.66 17.92
C GLU A 461 9.76 11.42 18.53
N GLY A 462 8.79 10.93 17.75
CA GLY A 462 7.44 10.57 18.25
C GLY A 462 7.32 9.13 18.75
N ILE A 463 8.01 8.18 18.12
CA ILE A 463 7.89 6.74 18.44
C ILE A 463 8.74 6.36 19.65
N LYS A 464 9.94 6.92 19.79
CA LYS A 464 10.84 6.64 20.91
C LYS A 464 10.15 6.85 22.28
N PRO A 465 9.51 8.00 22.57
CA PRO A 465 8.85 8.23 23.86
C PRO A 465 7.48 7.54 23.98
N MET A 466 6.93 7.00 22.90
CA MET A 466 5.64 6.30 22.93
C MET A 466 5.71 5.06 23.81
N ALA A 467 4.68 4.82 24.61
CA ALA A 467 4.57 3.61 25.42
C ALA A 467 4.61 2.35 24.53
N TRP A 468 5.33 1.31 24.98
CA TRP A 468 5.55 0.10 24.18
C TRP A 468 4.25 -0.54 23.71
N GLU A 469 3.22 -0.59 24.57
CA GLU A 469 1.92 -1.16 24.25
C GLU A 469 1.17 -0.43 23.12
N ARG A 470 1.53 0.82 22.81
CA ARG A 470 0.92 1.61 21.73
C ARG A 470 1.67 1.50 20.40
N SER A 471 2.97 1.16 20.43
CA SER A 471 3.79 1.17 19.21
C SER A 471 3.85 -0.19 18.52
N MET A 472 3.36 -0.27 17.28
CA MET A 472 3.43 -1.50 16.48
C MET A 472 4.87 -1.86 16.16
N ALA A 473 5.70 -0.89 15.76
CA ALA A 473 7.09 -1.14 15.44
C ALA A 473 7.92 -1.60 16.65
N LYS A 474 7.66 -1.10 17.86
CA LYS A 474 8.31 -1.61 19.07
C LYS A 474 7.92 -3.06 19.37
N LYS A 475 6.64 -3.42 19.22
CA LYS A 475 6.19 -4.81 19.38
C LYS A 475 6.88 -5.73 18.39
N GLN A 476 6.96 -5.31 17.13
CA GLN A 476 7.66 -6.06 16.08
C GLN A 476 9.16 -6.24 16.39
N LEU A 477 9.84 -5.18 16.82
CA LEU A 477 11.24 -5.26 17.25
C LEU A 477 11.41 -6.22 18.44
N TRP A 478 10.53 -6.12 19.44
CA TRP A 478 10.59 -6.97 20.61
C TRP A 478 10.44 -8.45 20.25
N THR A 479 9.38 -8.79 19.50
CA THR A 479 9.14 -10.17 19.02
C THR A 479 10.33 -10.70 18.24
N ALA A 480 10.94 -9.89 17.38
CA ALA A 480 12.13 -10.29 16.62
C ALA A 480 13.34 -10.57 17.52
N ILE A 481 13.58 -9.74 18.54
CA ILE A 481 14.68 -9.96 19.49
C ILE A 481 14.45 -11.24 20.30
N GLN A 482 13.20 -11.52 20.68
CA GLN A 482 12.84 -12.70 21.48
C GLN A 482 12.93 -14.03 20.72
N SER A 483 12.98 -14.02 19.38
CA SER A 483 13.15 -15.24 18.60
C SER A 483 14.63 -15.66 18.42
N LEU A 484 15.58 -14.85 18.88
CA LEU A 484 17.01 -15.12 18.74
C LEU A 484 17.55 -16.05 19.85
N SER A 485 18.79 -16.50 19.68
CA SER A 485 19.54 -17.19 20.74
C SER A 485 19.55 -16.39 22.07
N PRO A 486 19.67 -17.03 23.25
CA PRO A 486 19.70 -16.32 24.53
C PRO A 486 20.77 -15.24 24.63
N LYS A 487 21.94 -15.47 24.01
CA LYS A 487 23.06 -14.52 23.99
C LYS A 487 22.72 -13.28 23.16
N ASP A 488 22.14 -13.47 21.98
CA ASP A 488 21.83 -12.36 21.08
C ASP A 488 20.59 -11.59 21.55
N THR A 489 19.63 -12.30 22.17
CA THR A 489 18.52 -11.71 22.92
C THR A 489 19.02 -10.73 23.99
N GLU A 490 19.96 -11.17 24.85
CA GLU A 490 20.54 -10.32 25.90
C GLU A 490 21.26 -9.10 25.31
N HIS A 491 22.02 -9.30 24.23
CA HIS A 491 22.74 -8.24 23.53
C HIS A 491 21.80 -7.14 23.01
N TYR A 492 20.79 -7.51 22.21
CA TYR A 492 19.88 -6.53 21.60
C TYR A 492 18.93 -5.90 22.62
N MET A 493 18.54 -6.63 23.68
CA MET A 493 17.75 -6.03 24.74
C MET A 493 18.51 -5.01 25.56
N SER A 494 19.78 -5.26 25.83
CA SER A 494 20.65 -4.25 26.46
C SER A 494 20.79 -3.02 25.56
N GLN A 495 21.02 -3.23 24.27
CA GLN A 495 21.21 -2.16 23.28
C GLN A 495 19.97 -1.28 23.10
N TYR A 496 18.78 -1.88 23.04
CA TYR A 496 17.53 -1.19 22.75
C TYR A 496 16.59 -1.03 23.95
N TYR A 497 17.09 -1.28 25.16
CA TYR A 497 16.34 -1.19 26.43
C TYR A 497 15.49 0.09 26.55
N VAL A 498 15.98 1.24 26.07
CA VAL A 498 15.27 2.52 26.14
C VAL A 498 13.92 2.52 25.40
N LEU A 499 13.72 1.64 24.43
CA LEU A 499 12.47 1.53 23.67
C LEU A 499 11.38 0.81 24.45
N PHE A 500 11.74 -0.02 25.44
CA PHE A 500 10.82 -0.91 26.17
C PHE A 500 10.61 -0.49 27.63
N LYS A 501 10.96 0.76 27.96
CA LYS A 501 10.74 1.36 29.28
C LYS A 501 9.30 1.79 29.51
#